data_AF-A0A968L6M6-F1
#
_entry.id   AF-A0A968L6M6-F1
#
_cell.length_a   1.000
_cell.length_b   1.000
_cell.length_c   1.000
_cell.angle_alpha   90.00
_cell.angle_beta   90.00
_cell.angle_gamma   90.00
#
_symmetry.space_group_name_H-M   'P 1'
#
loop_
_entity.id
_entity.type
_entity.pdbx_description
1 polymer ?
#
loop_
_entity_poly.entity_id
_entity_poly.type
_entity_poly.pdbx_seq_one_letter_code
_entity_poly.pdbx_strand_id
1 'polypeptide(L)'
;MINLDLAFVVQIINFGLLVLVLNMLLFKPVRALLAQRRQEIQSARERALAVDEQVESKVAQYEARLREAKAEVAARRAELLKEAQAEESGVMDRARQDAAVSLASLRDRVAKESAEARALLQKQAEALSGDICEKLLGRSL
;
A
#
# COMPACT_ATOMS: atom_id res chain seq x y z
N MET A 1 44.96 9.85 -89.76
CA MET A 1 43.63 9.22 -89.90
C MET A 1 43.49 8.26 -88.75
N ILE A 2 42.45 8.41 -87.92
CA ILE A 2 42.18 7.46 -86.83
C ILE A 2 41.72 6.18 -87.53
N ASN A 3 42.65 5.26 -87.77
CA ASN A 3 42.29 3.94 -88.25
C ASN A 3 41.66 3.23 -87.08
N LEU A 4 40.35 3.03 -87.18
CA LEU A 4 39.60 2.19 -86.27
C LEU A 4 39.95 0.73 -86.59
N ASP A 5 41.17 0.35 -86.21
CA ASP A 5 41.70 -0.97 -86.48
C ASP A 5 41.03 -2.00 -85.55
N LEU A 6 40.97 -3.25 -86.02
CA LEU A 6 40.49 -4.40 -85.25
C LEU A 6 41.13 -4.48 -83.84
N ALA A 7 42.37 -4.00 -83.69
CA ALA A 7 43.07 -3.88 -82.41
C ALA A 7 42.35 -2.98 -81.40
N PHE A 8 41.74 -1.87 -81.84
CA PHE A 8 40.97 -0.98 -80.97
C PHE A 8 39.70 -1.67 -80.45
N VAL A 9 39.01 -2.42 -81.32
CA VAL A 9 37.83 -3.23 -80.93
C VAL A 9 38.23 -4.32 -79.92
N VAL A 10 39.35 -5.01 -80.16
CA VAL A 10 39.88 -6.02 -79.23
C VAL A 10 40.27 -5.40 -77.88
N GLN A 11 40.86 -4.20 -77.87
CA GLN A 11 41.19 -3.47 -76.64
C GLN A 11 39.93 -3.10 -75.83
N ILE A 12 38.87 -2.63 -76.49
CA ILE A 12 37.58 -2.32 -75.84
C ILE A 12 36.97 -3.59 -75.24
N ILE A 13 37.00 -4.71 -75.95
CA ILE A 13 36.49 -6.00 -75.45
C ILE A 13 37.32 -6.44 -74.23
N ASN A 14 38.65 -6.34 -74.29
CA ASN A 14 39.53 -6.67 -73.18
C ASN A 14 39.25 -5.80 -71.94
N PHE A 15 39.10 -4.49 -72.13
CA PHE A 15 38.74 -3.58 -71.04
C PHE A 15 37.35 -3.87 -70.48
N GLY A 16 36.36 -4.16 -71.34
CA GLY A 16 35.02 -4.56 -70.92
C GLY A 16 35.02 -5.85 -70.10
N LEU A 17 35.80 -6.86 -70.52
CA LEU A 17 35.99 -8.10 -69.77
C LEU A 17 36.65 -7.83 -68.41
N LEU A 18 37.68 -6.98 -68.37
CA LEU A 18 38.34 -6.57 -67.12
C LEU A 18 37.35 -5.89 -66.17
N VAL A 19 36.53 -4.97 -66.67
CA VAL A 19 35.49 -4.28 -65.88
C VAL A 19 34.46 -5.28 -65.35
N LEU A 20 34.03 -6.27 -66.15
CA LEU A 20 33.12 -7.34 -65.72
C LEU A 20 33.73 -8.18 -64.59
N VAL A 21 34.98 -8.61 -64.75
CA VAL A 21 35.71 -9.37 -63.73
C VAL A 21 35.86 -8.55 -62.45
N LEU A 22 36.25 -7.27 -62.57
CA LEU A 22 36.45 -6.38 -61.43
C LEU A 22 35.13 -6.05 -60.73
N ASN A 23 34.03 -5.91 -61.48
CA ASN A 23 32.69 -5.73 -60.94
C ASN A 23 32.24 -6.95 -60.12
N MET A 24 32.52 -8.16 -60.62
CA MET A 24 32.18 -9.40 -59.93
C MET A 24 33.06 -9.63 -58.70
N LEU A 25 34.38 -9.45 -58.82
CA LEU A 25 35.35 -9.81 -57.78
C LEU A 25 35.63 -8.72 -56.74
N LEU A 26 35.51 -7.43 -57.06
CA LEU A 26 35.81 -6.34 -56.13
C LEU A 26 34.59 -5.50 -55.79
N PHE A 27 33.90 -4.93 -56.79
CA PHE A 27 32.88 -3.93 -56.49
C PHE A 27 31.65 -4.52 -55.77
N LYS A 28 31.17 -5.69 -56.20
CA LYS A 28 30.08 -6.40 -55.52
C LYS A 28 30.41 -6.77 -54.07
N PRO A 29 31.50 -7.49 -53.76
CA PRO A 29 31.79 -7.89 -52.38
C PRO A 29 32.12 -6.71 -51.48
N VAL A 30 32.82 -5.68 -51.97
CA VAL A 30 33.11 -4.47 -51.18
C VAL A 30 31.83 -3.72 -50.81
N ARG A 31 30.89 -3.58 -51.75
CA ARG A 31 29.57 -2.96 -51.47
C ARG A 31 28.76 -3.80 -50.49
N ALA A 32 28.75 -5.12 -50.64
CA ALA A 32 28.06 -6.01 -49.72
C ALA A 32 28.61 -5.89 -48.29
N LEU A 33 29.93 -5.87 -48.12
CA LEU A 33 30.57 -5.70 -46.82
C LEU A 33 30.26 -4.34 -46.19
N LEU A 34 30.26 -3.27 -46.98
CA LEU A 34 29.89 -1.92 -46.51
C LEU A 34 28.41 -1.85 -46.11
N ALA A 35 27.52 -2.49 -46.87
CA ALA A 35 26.10 -2.58 -46.54
C ALA A 35 25.88 -3.37 -45.24
N GLN A 36 26.56 -4.51 -45.09
CA GLN A 36 26.50 -5.31 -43.87
C GLN A 36 26.98 -4.50 -42.65
N ARG A 37 28.13 -3.83 -42.73
CA ARG A 37 28.61 -2.97 -41.63
C ARG A 37 27.63 -1.86 -41.27
N ARG A 38 27.03 -1.20 -42.27
CA ARG A 38 26.01 -0.17 -42.04
C ARG A 38 24.79 -0.76 -41.34
N GLN A 39 24.33 -1.94 -41.74
CA GLN A 39 23.20 -2.63 -41.13
C GLN A 39 23.50 -3.08 -39.70
N GLU A 40 24.71 -3.59 -39.42
CA GLU A 40 25.13 -3.97 -38.07
C GLU A 40 25.16 -2.76 -37.14
N ILE A 41 25.70 -1.62 -37.59
CA ILE A 41 25.73 -0.39 -36.80
C ILE A 41 24.32 0.15 -36.56
N GLN A 42 23.49 0.18 -37.61
CA GLN A 42 22.12 0.67 -37.51
C GLN A 42 21.28 -0.21 -36.56
N SER A 43 21.35 -1.53 -36.71
CA SER A 43 20.64 -2.47 -35.83
C SER A 43 21.17 -2.46 -34.40
N ALA A 44 22.46 -2.22 -34.18
CA ALA A 44 23.00 -2.02 -32.83
C ALA A 44 22.43 -0.74 -32.18
N ARG A 45 22.34 0.35 -32.95
CA ARG A 45 21.75 1.61 -32.48
C ARG A 45 20.25 1.47 -32.17
N GLU A 46 19.50 0.81 -33.05
CA GLU A 46 18.07 0.54 -32.84
C GLU A 46 17.83 -0.33 -31.61
N ARG A 47 18.66 -1.36 -31.41
CA ARG A 47 18.60 -2.19 -30.19
C ARG A 47 18.90 -1.40 -28.93
N ALA A 48 19.89 -0.50 -28.95
CA ALA A 48 20.20 0.35 -27.81
C ALA A 48 19.00 1.24 -27.45
N LEU A 49 18.41 1.92 -28.44
CA LEU A 49 17.21 2.75 -28.23
C LEU A 49 16.02 1.94 -27.69
N ALA A 50 15.78 0.75 -28.24
CA ALA A 50 14.71 -0.12 -27.77
C ALA A 50 14.93 -0.61 -26.34
N VAL A 51 16.18 -0.88 -25.95
CA VAL A 51 16.53 -1.25 -24.57
C VAL A 51 16.30 -0.07 -23.63
N ASP A 52 16.73 1.14 -24.01
CA ASP A 52 16.51 2.35 -23.20
C ASP A 52 15.00 2.60 -22.98
N GLU A 53 14.20 2.52 -24.05
CA GLU A 53 12.73 2.67 -23.95
C GLU A 53 12.09 1.59 -23.08
N GLN A 54 12.55 0.33 -23.18
CA GLN A 54 12.07 -0.75 -22.32
C GLN A 54 12.44 -0.52 -20.85
N VAL A 55 13.64 0.01 -20.58
CA VAL A 55 14.09 0.33 -19.22
C VAL A 55 13.22 1.46 -18.67
N GLU A 56 13.06 2.57 -19.40
CA GLU A 56 12.20 3.68 -18.98
C GLU A 56 10.76 3.23 -18.72
N SER A 57 10.18 2.41 -19.61
CA SER A 57 8.84 1.86 -19.43
C SER A 57 8.74 0.99 -18.18
N LYS A 58 9.72 0.11 -17.94
CA LYS A 58 9.75 -0.75 -16.73
C LYS A 58 9.91 0.07 -15.46
N VAL A 59 10.76 1.10 -15.47
CA VAL A 59 10.94 2.01 -14.33
C VAL A 59 9.63 2.75 -14.03
N ALA A 60 8.98 3.32 -15.06
CA ALA A 60 7.70 3.99 -14.90
C ALA A 60 6.61 3.07 -14.35
N GLN A 61 6.53 1.82 -14.85
CA GLN A 61 5.61 0.81 -14.33
C GLN A 61 5.91 0.44 -12.88
N TYR A 62 7.19 0.29 -12.52
CA TYR A 62 7.60 -0.01 -11.16
C TYR A 62 7.24 1.13 -10.20
N GLU A 63 7.52 2.37 -10.57
CA GLU A 63 7.15 3.55 -9.78
C GLU A 63 5.63 3.73 -9.64
N ALA A 64 4.86 3.43 -10.69
CA ALA A 64 3.41 3.44 -10.64
C ALA A 64 2.89 2.39 -9.64
N ARG A 65 3.35 1.14 -9.74
CA ARG A 65 2.99 0.07 -8.80
C ARG A 65 3.39 0.38 -7.38
N LEU A 66 4.56 0.98 -7.17
CA LEU A 66 5.02 1.38 -5.84
C LEU A 66 4.14 2.49 -5.24
N ARG A 67 3.71 3.46 -6.06
CA ARG A 67 2.78 4.50 -5.61
C ARG A 67 1.42 3.93 -5.28
N GLU A 68 0.89 3.03 -6.11
CA GLU A 68 -0.38 2.35 -5.88
C GLU A 68 -0.35 1.52 -4.60
N ALA A 69 0.67 0.68 -4.41
CA ALA A 69 0.84 -0.11 -3.19
C ALA A 69 0.96 0.77 -1.93
N LYS A 70 1.67 1.90 -2.00
CA LYS A 70 1.74 2.85 -0.88
C LYS A 70 0.38 3.49 -0.58
N ALA A 71 -0.39 3.84 -1.61
CA ALA A 71 -1.72 4.40 -1.45
C ALA A 71 -2.69 3.37 -0.84
N GLU A 72 -2.64 2.12 -1.29
CA GLU A 72 -3.46 1.02 -0.74
C GLU A 72 -3.13 0.76 0.73
N VAL A 73 -1.84 0.69 1.08
CA VAL A 73 -1.41 0.53 2.49
C VAL A 73 -1.87 1.70 3.34
N ALA A 74 -1.76 2.94 2.84
CA ALA A 74 -2.23 4.12 3.56
C ALA A 74 -3.75 4.10 3.78
N ALA A 75 -4.51 3.73 2.74
CA ALA A 75 -5.97 3.59 2.82
C ALA A 75 -6.36 2.51 3.83
N ARG A 76 -5.73 1.33 3.78
CA ARG A 76 -6.02 0.24 4.70
C ARG A 76 -5.65 0.58 6.15
N ARG A 77 -4.54 1.28 6.37
CA ARG A 77 -4.17 1.80 7.70
C ARG A 77 -5.21 2.80 8.22
N ALA A 78 -5.68 3.71 7.39
CA ALA A 78 -6.69 4.68 7.78
C ALA A 78 -8.02 4.00 8.15
N GLU A 79 -8.42 2.98 7.38
CA GLU A 79 -9.60 2.16 7.66
C GLU A 79 -9.48 1.41 8.99
N LEU A 80 -8.36 0.71 9.21
CA LEU A 80 -8.08 -0.01 10.45
C LEU A 80 -8.05 0.92 11.67
N LEU A 81 -7.47 2.11 11.53
CA LEU A 81 -7.47 3.12 12.61
C LEU A 81 -8.89 3.59 12.93
N LYS A 82 -9.72 3.79 11.90
CA LYS A 82 -11.12 4.20 12.07
C LYS A 82 -11.95 3.10 12.73
N GLU A 83 -11.76 1.85 12.33
CA GLU A 83 -12.40 0.68 12.96
C GLU A 83 -11.96 0.55 14.43
N ALA A 84 -10.66 0.66 14.71
CA ALA A 84 -10.12 0.60 16.07
C ALA A 84 -10.67 1.74 16.95
N GLN A 85 -10.76 2.96 16.44
CA GLN A 85 -11.36 4.09 17.18
C GLN A 85 -12.86 3.88 17.45
N ALA A 86 -13.60 3.31 16.48
CA ALA A 86 -15.01 3.00 16.66
C ALA A 86 -15.21 1.90 17.72
N GLU A 87 -14.36 0.87 17.69
CA GLU A 87 -14.38 -0.20 18.68
C GLU A 87 -13.98 0.32 20.08
N GLU A 88 -12.94 1.14 20.18
CA GLU A 88 -12.52 1.78 21.43
C GLU A 88 -13.65 2.62 22.03
N SER A 89 -14.31 3.46 21.22
CA SER A 89 -15.47 4.23 21.65
C SER A 89 -16.60 3.32 22.13
N GLY A 90 -16.90 2.24 21.40
CA GLY A 90 -17.93 1.28 21.78
C GLY A 90 -17.64 0.56 23.10
N VAL A 91 -16.38 0.18 23.33
CA VAL A 91 -15.94 -0.44 24.59
C VAL A 91 -16.01 0.57 25.74
N MET A 92 -15.54 1.80 25.52
CA MET A 92 -15.63 2.87 26.51
C MET A 92 -17.08 3.18 26.90
N ASP A 93 -17.99 3.23 25.93
CA ASP A 93 -19.40 3.52 26.18
C ASP A 93 -20.09 2.38 26.92
N ARG A 94 -19.79 1.11 26.59
CA ARG A 94 -20.26 -0.05 27.37
C ARG A 94 -19.75 -0.01 28.81
N ALA A 95 -18.45 0.23 29.00
CA ALA A 95 -17.85 0.35 30.33
C ALA A 95 -18.49 1.48 31.15
N ARG A 96 -18.81 2.62 30.52
CA ARG A 96 -19.55 3.72 31.16
C ARG A 96 -20.97 3.34 31.54
N GLN A 97 -21.69 2.62 30.67
CA GLN A 97 -23.03 2.13 30.96
C GLN A 97 -23.02 1.14 32.13
N ASP A 98 -22.10 0.16 32.11
CA ASP A 98 -21.96 -0.83 33.18
C ASP A 98 -21.59 -0.17 34.51
N ALA A 99 -20.70 0.83 34.49
CA ALA A 99 -20.37 1.62 35.67
C ALA A 99 -21.58 2.41 36.19
N ALA A 100 -22.38 3.01 35.31
CA ALA A 100 -23.59 3.74 35.68
C ALA A 100 -24.65 2.83 36.31
N VAL A 101 -24.88 1.65 35.74
CA VAL A 101 -25.78 0.62 36.28
C VAL A 101 -25.29 0.14 37.64
N SER A 102 -24.00 -0.16 37.75
CA SER A 102 -23.37 -0.58 39.02
C SER A 102 -23.53 0.49 40.09
N LEU A 103 -23.27 1.76 39.77
CA LEU A 103 -23.41 2.87 40.71
C LEU A 103 -24.87 3.07 41.15
N ALA A 104 -25.83 2.95 40.23
CA ALA A 104 -27.25 3.01 40.56
C ALA A 104 -27.66 1.87 41.51
N SER A 105 -27.23 0.63 41.23
CA SER A 105 -27.50 -0.53 42.09
C SER A 105 -26.88 -0.39 43.48
N LEU A 106 -25.65 0.15 43.57
CA LEU A 106 -24.98 0.42 44.84
C LEU A 106 -25.72 1.50 45.64
N ARG A 107 -26.17 2.57 44.99
CA ARG A 107 -26.98 3.61 45.65
C ARG A 107 -28.29 3.05 46.21
N ASP A 108 -28.99 2.21 45.46
CA ASP A 108 -30.21 1.56 45.93
C ASP A 108 -29.95 0.63 47.11
N ARG A 109 -28.86 -0.15 47.08
CA ARG A 109 -28.46 -1.00 48.20
C ARG A 109 -28.13 -0.19 49.45
N VAL A 110 -27.33 0.87 49.32
CA VAL A 110 -26.98 1.76 50.44
C VAL A 110 -28.22 2.44 51.01
N ALA A 111 -29.18 2.85 50.17
CA ALA A 111 -30.43 3.44 50.63
C ALA A 111 -31.28 2.44 51.44
N LYS A 112 -31.36 1.18 50.99
CA LYS A 112 -32.04 0.10 51.73
C LYS A 112 -31.35 -0.21 53.05
N GLU A 113 -30.04 -0.43 53.05
CA GLU A 113 -29.27 -0.70 54.27
C GLU A 113 -29.38 0.46 55.27
N SER A 114 -29.37 1.71 54.81
CA SER A 114 -29.58 2.88 55.67
C SER A 114 -30.98 2.93 56.27
N ALA A 115 -32.03 2.59 55.49
CA ALA A 115 -33.39 2.53 55.98
C ALA A 115 -33.59 1.42 57.02
N GLU A 116 -33.03 0.23 56.77
CA GLU A 116 -33.04 -0.89 57.72
C GLU A 116 -32.30 -0.55 59.02
N ALA A 117 -31.10 0.03 58.92
CA ALA A 117 -30.34 0.47 60.09
C ALA A 117 -31.09 1.53 60.91
N ARG A 118 -31.76 2.49 60.25
CA ARG A 118 -32.62 3.49 60.94
C ARG A 118 -33.80 2.83 61.66
N ALA A 119 -34.49 1.90 61.02
CA ALA A 119 -35.60 1.18 61.64
C ALA A 119 -35.14 0.34 62.84
N LEU A 120 -33.97 -0.30 62.76
CA LEU A 120 -33.39 -1.06 63.86
C LEU A 120 -33.03 -0.15 65.04
N LEU A 121 -32.37 0.99 64.77
CA LEU A 121 -32.03 1.97 65.79
C LEU A 121 -33.26 2.57 66.46
N GLN A 122 -34.35 2.78 65.71
CA GLN A 122 -35.60 3.31 66.26
C GLN A 122 -36.27 2.30 67.21
N LYS A 123 -36.31 1.01 66.84
CA LYS A 123 -36.76 -0.06 67.74
C LYS A 123 -35.90 -0.18 69.00
N GLN A 124 -34.58 -0.07 68.86
CA GLN A 124 -33.67 -0.09 70.01
C GLN A 124 -33.84 1.13 70.91
N ALA A 125 -34.10 2.31 70.34
CA ALA A 125 -34.37 3.53 71.09
C ALA A 125 -35.71 3.44 71.85
N GLU A 126 -36.75 2.86 71.26
CA GLU A 126 -38.02 2.59 71.93
C GLU A 126 -37.85 1.59 73.09
N ALA A 127 -37.13 0.49 72.87
CA ALA A 127 -36.82 -0.48 73.92
C ALA A 127 -36.03 0.15 75.07
N LEU A 128 -34.98 0.92 74.76
CA LEU A 128 -34.17 1.62 75.76
C LEU A 128 -34.98 2.68 76.52
N SER A 129 -35.90 3.39 75.85
CA SER A 129 -36.80 4.34 76.49
C SER A 129 -37.76 3.64 77.45
N GLY A 130 -38.25 2.45 77.08
CA GLY A 130 -39.04 1.58 77.95
C GLY A 130 -38.27 1.18 79.21
N ASP A 131 -37.05 0.66 79.05
CA ASP A 131 -36.17 0.28 80.16
C ASP A 131 -35.86 1.47 81.10
N ILE A 132 -35.65 2.67 80.54
CA ILE A 132 -35.43 3.90 81.32
C ILE A 132 -36.68 4.29 82.11
N CYS A 133 -37.86 4.26 81.48
CA CYS A 133 -39.13 4.50 82.15
C CYS A 133 -39.39 3.50 83.27
N GLU A 134 -39.11 2.21 83.05
CA GLU A 134 -39.28 1.17 84.06
C GLU A 134 -38.37 1.39 85.28
N LYS A 135 -37.10 1.77 85.04
CA LYS A 135 -36.15 2.10 86.12
C LYS A 135 -36.50 3.38 86.88
N LEU A 136 -37.10 4.38 86.22
CA LEU A 136 -37.51 5.65 86.86
C LEU A 136 -38.83 5.53 87.63
N LEU A 137 -39.79 4.73 87.16
CA LEU A 137 -41.12 4.58 87.78
C LEU A 137 -41.17 3.50 88.87
N GLY A 138 -40.13 2.66 89.01
CA GLY A 138 -39.98 1.72 90.12
C GLY A 138 -41.04 0.61 90.18
N ARG A 139 -41.84 0.43 89.13
CA ARG A 139 -42.82 -0.66 88.97
C ARG A 139 -42.95 -1.02 87.49
N SER A 140 -42.93 -2.32 87.21
CA SER A 140 -43.08 -2.87 85.86
C SER A 140 -44.44 -2.53 85.27
N LEU A 141 -44.47 -2.22 83.97
CA LEU A 141 -45.67 -2.06 83.15
C LEU A 141 -45.92 -3.32 82.33
#